data_AF-A0A6C0JGH8-F1
#
_entry.id   AF-A0A6C0JGH8-F1
#
_cell.length_a   1.000
_cell.length_b   1.000
_cell.length_c   1.000
_cell.angle_alpha   90.00
_cell.angle_beta   90.00
_cell.angle_gamma   90.00
#
_symmetry.space_group_name_H-M   'P 1'
#
loop_
_entity.id
_entity.type
_entity.pdbx_description
1 polymer ?
#
loop_
_entity_poly.entity_id
_entity_poly.type
_entity_poly.pdbx_seq_one_letter_code
_entity_poly.pdbx_strand_id
1 'polypeptide(L)'
;MSISSSITFVTAYFKSGTKEKIQTDFEQFRKIADSGIQLCVYVEEAVDTLNTFPNIKIMKPFDSHTKKLFSEIEFSDYSNNDYFVFSNSKYEFMENVILENPWNSSHFSWIDFTIFSIFKKPTESKEYLKCLSKRTLFSDFFAIGGWIKNKNELYDLDLQFKEIRWRFLDKFFIGDKKSVMEWVALSKQYLPRFLRTYKKITSEVNFWNWLETVVDWQPVWFFSIFDDSVIQLPLHLHSMNLKNAKKTVYNYPLIEGPSPFFESSASHLLFQGQHLLNTRFVSYFLLNAGQYYMPHPKQFLITKNQAAILDEDTMLPINYELMDDSTILLENAPYPPGECCNIFGLEDIRLYEFENKIRFIATNRNFAPAYKNRMVIGDYNMKNQSYDNCLLIESPCNSTYEKNWIPITYKNQECFIYNWYPMDICRVNLETQKLELVCRHENTMNVPYFHKVRGSSIFINVSNGTLGELVGVVHFSEDTKPRQYYHMLVSLEKDTFKPLRYSETFYFQHIGVEFCTGFWKNKDEYIFWVSKKDRNTCMITVNVDEIPLCFEFF
;
A
#
# COMPACT_ATOMS: atom_id res chain seq x y z
N MET A 1 21.70 8.62 -0.26
CA MET A 1 21.70 8.90 -1.71
C MET A 1 20.43 9.68 -2.03
N SER A 2 20.50 10.80 -2.77
CA SER A 2 19.26 11.50 -3.16
C SER A 2 18.52 10.58 -4.13
N ILE A 3 17.35 10.09 -3.75
CA ILE A 3 16.48 9.34 -4.66
C ILE A 3 16.12 10.32 -5.78
N SER A 4 16.77 10.20 -6.93
CA SER A 4 16.42 10.97 -8.11
C SER A 4 14.98 10.65 -8.44
N SER A 5 14.12 11.67 -8.54
CA SER A 5 12.74 11.47 -8.96
C SER A 5 12.73 10.73 -10.30
N SER A 6 12.07 9.57 -10.32
CA SER A 6 12.05 8.68 -11.47
C SER A 6 11.00 9.10 -12.50
N ILE A 7 10.19 10.13 -12.20
CA ILE A 7 8.98 10.49 -12.94
C ILE A 7 9.02 11.95 -13.38
N THR A 8 8.94 12.17 -14.68
CA THR A 8 8.63 13.48 -15.27
C THR A 8 7.12 13.59 -15.51
N PHE A 9 6.47 14.60 -14.92
CA PHE A 9 5.08 14.92 -15.22
C PHE A 9 5.00 15.89 -16.39
N VAL A 10 3.94 15.79 -17.20
CA VAL A 10 3.70 16.60 -18.39
C VAL A 10 2.30 17.17 -18.31
N THR A 11 2.19 18.46 -18.57
CA THR A 11 0.91 19.14 -18.66
C THR A 11 0.96 20.24 -19.72
N ALA A 12 -0.21 20.65 -20.18
CA ALA A 12 -0.33 21.76 -21.11
C ALA A 12 -1.57 22.59 -20.80
N TYR A 13 -1.44 23.89 -21.02
CA TYR A 13 -2.53 24.85 -20.88
C TYR A 13 -2.73 25.61 -22.18
N PHE A 14 -3.96 25.51 -22.70
CA PHE A 14 -4.44 26.24 -23.86
C PHE A 14 -5.56 27.17 -23.40
N LYS A 15 -5.45 28.45 -23.74
CA LYS A 15 -6.34 29.50 -23.24
C LYS A 15 -7.76 29.24 -23.75
N SER A 16 -8.68 28.91 -22.85
CA SER A 16 -10.09 28.68 -23.21
C SER A 16 -11.06 29.32 -22.21
N GLY A 17 -11.87 30.27 -22.67
CA GLY A 17 -12.96 30.87 -21.89
C GLY A 17 -12.67 32.28 -21.34
N THR A 18 -13.40 32.66 -20.29
CA THR A 18 -13.36 34.01 -19.70
C THR A 18 -12.10 34.26 -18.88
N LYS A 19 -11.76 35.53 -18.61
CA LYS A 19 -10.63 35.90 -17.73
C LYS A 19 -10.70 35.25 -16.34
N GLU A 20 -11.90 35.12 -15.78
CA GLU A 20 -12.14 34.49 -14.48
C GLU A 20 -11.84 32.98 -14.50
N LYS A 21 -12.22 32.29 -15.59
CA LYS A 21 -11.90 30.87 -15.77
C LYS A 21 -10.39 30.66 -15.89
N ILE A 22 -9.71 31.51 -16.67
CA ILE A 22 -8.25 31.50 -16.79
C ILE A 22 -7.60 31.62 -15.41
N GLN A 23 -8.02 32.60 -14.61
CA GLN A 23 -7.50 32.80 -13.26
C GLN A 23 -7.72 31.56 -12.36
N THR A 24 -8.92 30.98 -12.41
CA THR A 24 -9.28 29.78 -11.65
C THR A 24 -8.42 28.59 -12.06
N ASP A 25 -8.21 28.37 -13.36
CA ASP A 25 -7.38 27.27 -13.88
C ASP A 25 -5.92 27.42 -13.42
N PHE A 26 -5.38 28.65 -13.44
CA PHE A 26 -4.04 28.93 -12.92
C PHE A 26 -3.91 28.70 -11.41
N GLU A 27 -4.95 28.99 -10.64
CA GLU A 27 -4.97 28.68 -9.20
C GLU A 27 -4.96 27.17 -8.94
N GLN A 28 -5.64 26.36 -9.77
CA GLN A 28 -5.55 24.89 -9.67
C GLN A 28 -4.16 24.40 -10.05
N PHE A 29 -3.57 24.94 -11.11
CA PHE A 29 -2.22 24.58 -11.52
C PHE A 29 -1.16 24.93 -10.47
N ARG A 30 -1.26 26.09 -9.80
CA ARG A 30 -0.34 26.46 -8.72
C ARG A 30 -0.26 25.37 -7.65
N LYS A 31 -1.38 24.71 -7.33
CA LYS A 31 -1.40 23.59 -6.38
C LYS A 31 -0.58 22.39 -6.87
N ILE A 32 -0.58 22.11 -8.19
CA ILE A 32 0.29 21.11 -8.81
C ILE A 32 1.75 21.55 -8.70
N ALA A 33 2.07 22.79 -9.09
CA ALA A 33 3.42 23.34 -9.02
C ALA A 33 4.00 23.28 -7.59
N ASP A 34 3.19 23.68 -6.60
CA ASP A 34 3.52 23.68 -5.17
C ASP A 34 3.73 22.28 -4.58
N SER A 35 3.37 21.21 -5.29
CA SER A 35 3.67 19.83 -4.85
C SER A 35 5.15 19.48 -4.95
N GLY A 36 5.92 20.25 -5.73
CA GLY A 36 7.35 20.05 -5.94
C GLY A 36 7.68 18.94 -6.94
N ILE A 37 6.68 18.32 -7.59
CA ILE A 37 6.91 17.31 -8.64
C ILE A 37 7.60 17.94 -9.86
N GLN A 38 8.46 17.17 -10.51
CA GLN A 38 9.12 17.56 -11.76
C GLN A 38 8.08 17.68 -12.88
N LEU A 39 7.86 18.88 -13.42
CA LEU A 39 6.70 19.17 -14.29
C LEU A 39 7.06 19.94 -15.56
N CYS A 40 6.96 19.28 -16.72
CA CYS A 40 7.10 19.89 -18.04
C CYS A 40 5.76 20.54 -18.41
N VAL A 41 5.81 21.81 -18.80
CA VAL A 41 4.62 22.62 -19.06
C VAL A 41 4.69 23.22 -20.46
N TYR A 42 3.62 23.04 -21.23
CA TYR A 42 3.37 23.80 -22.46
C TYR A 42 2.32 24.88 -22.18
N VAL A 43 2.62 26.12 -22.54
CA VAL A 43 1.71 27.27 -22.41
C VAL A 43 1.77 28.12 -23.68
N GLU A 44 0.64 28.69 -24.08
CA GLU A 44 0.56 29.58 -25.27
C GLU A 44 1.24 30.94 -25.04
N GLU A 45 1.18 31.47 -23.82
CA GLU A 45 1.84 32.72 -23.41
C GLU A 45 2.70 32.43 -22.16
N ALA A 46 3.93 32.94 -22.14
CA ALA A 46 4.80 32.82 -20.98
C ALA A 46 4.15 33.54 -19.80
N VAL A 47 3.73 32.77 -18.80
CA VAL A 47 3.23 33.34 -17.55
C VAL A 47 4.43 33.49 -16.64
N ASP A 48 4.87 34.73 -16.43
CA ASP A 48 6.08 35.05 -15.63
C ASP A 48 6.09 34.37 -14.26
N THR A 49 4.90 34.11 -13.68
CA THR A 49 4.76 33.41 -12.39
C THR A 49 5.10 31.92 -12.44
N LEU A 50 5.29 31.31 -13.61
CA LEU A 50 5.73 29.92 -13.73
C LEU A 50 7.24 29.77 -13.55
N ASN A 51 8.00 30.81 -13.92
CA ASN A 51 9.46 30.82 -13.80
C ASN A 51 9.96 30.85 -12.35
N THR A 52 9.06 31.08 -11.38
CA THR A 52 9.39 31.09 -9.95
C THR A 52 9.49 29.69 -9.35
N PHE A 53 9.04 28.64 -10.05
CA PHE A 53 9.05 27.26 -9.56
C PHE A 53 10.26 26.49 -10.09
N PRO A 54 11.18 26.03 -9.22
CA PRO A 54 12.40 25.34 -9.66
C PRO A 54 12.14 23.94 -10.22
N ASN A 55 10.98 23.35 -9.91
CA ASN A 55 10.53 22.03 -10.38
C ASN A 55 9.79 22.08 -11.72
N ILE A 56 9.61 23.27 -12.32
CA ILE A 56 8.92 23.44 -13.60
C ILE A 56 9.91 23.67 -14.74
N LYS A 57 9.68 22.98 -15.86
CA LYS A 57 10.34 23.27 -17.15
C LYS A 57 9.29 23.72 -18.15
N ILE A 58 9.40 24.97 -18.61
CA ILE A 58 8.60 25.45 -19.74
C ILE A 58 9.20 24.86 -21.03
N MET A 59 8.39 24.08 -21.74
CA MET A 59 8.77 23.41 -22.98
C MET A 59 8.56 24.33 -24.17
N LYS A 60 9.34 24.14 -25.23
CA LYS A 60 9.19 24.93 -26.46
C LYS A 60 7.91 24.50 -27.20
N PRO A 61 7.13 25.44 -27.76
CA PRO A 61 6.06 25.10 -28.67
C PRO A 61 6.59 24.30 -29.86
N PHE A 62 5.77 23.39 -30.39
CA PHE A 62 6.06 22.63 -31.60
C PHE A 62 4.86 22.62 -32.54
N ASP A 63 5.13 22.35 -33.82
CA ASP A 63 4.09 22.23 -34.83
C ASP A 63 3.33 20.91 -34.67
N SER A 64 2.09 21.00 -34.18
CA SER A 64 1.28 19.81 -33.92
C SER A 64 0.85 19.11 -35.21
N HIS A 65 1.20 17.83 -35.33
CA HIS A 65 0.77 16.99 -36.45
C HIS A 65 -0.75 16.75 -36.40
N THR A 66 -1.29 16.57 -35.20
CA THR A 66 -2.71 16.37 -34.94
C THR A 66 -3.50 17.60 -35.38
N LYS A 67 -3.05 18.82 -35.07
CA LYS A 67 -3.69 20.04 -35.57
C LYS A 67 -3.73 20.08 -37.11
N LYS A 68 -2.64 19.71 -37.77
CA LYS A 68 -2.58 19.64 -39.23
C LYS A 68 -3.54 18.57 -39.79
N LEU A 69 -3.54 17.38 -39.20
CA LEU A 69 -4.42 16.28 -39.58
C LEU A 69 -5.91 16.64 -39.47
N PHE A 70 -6.31 17.31 -38.40
CA PHE A 70 -7.69 17.80 -38.23
C PHE A 70 -8.07 18.89 -39.25
N SER A 71 -7.11 19.67 -39.76
CA SER A 71 -7.38 20.64 -40.83
C SER A 71 -7.52 20.00 -42.23
N GLU A 72 -6.98 18.79 -42.42
CA GLU A 72 -6.98 18.07 -43.70
C GLU A 72 -8.22 17.18 -43.92
N ILE A 73 -8.99 16.91 -42.85
CA ILE A 73 -10.16 16.03 -42.89
C ILE A 73 -11.44 16.86 -42.85
N GLU A 74 -12.33 16.63 -43.81
CA GLU A 74 -13.68 17.18 -43.78
C GLU A 74 -14.57 16.35 -42.84
N PHE A 75 -15.00 16.94 -41.73
CA PHE A 75 -15.84 16.30 -40.72
C PHE A 75 -17.32 16.66 -40.90
N SER A 76 -18.21 15.71 -40.61
CA SER A 76 -19.66 15.90 -40.76
C SER A 76 -20.26 16.96 -39.84
N ASP A 77 -19.69 17.15 -38.65
CA ASP A 77 -20.26 17.95 -37.56
C ASP A 77 -19.28 19.02 -37.05
N TYR A 78 -18.52 19.65 -37.96
CA TYR A 78 -17.42 20.56 -37.60
C TYR A 78 -17.89 21.85 -36.92
N SER A 79 -18.05 21.80 -35.59
CA SER A 79 -17.77 22.97 -34.76
C SER A 79 -16.28 22.96 -34.46
N ASN A 80 -15.58 23.99 -34.89
CA ASN A 80 -14.13 24.16 -34.73
C ASN A 80 -13.78 24.17 -33.23
N ASN A 81 -13.54 22.98 -32.65
CA ASN A 81 -13.37 22.83 -31.20
C ASN A 81 -11.93 22.46 -30.90
N ASP A 82 -11.11 23.49 -30.70
CA ASP A 82 -9.68 23.40 -30.33
C ASP A 82 -9.43 22.45 -29.15
N TYR A 83 -10.42 22.24 -28.29
CA TYR A 83 -10.38 21.26 -27.20
C TYR A 83 -10.12 19.85 -27.70
N PHE A 84 -10.85 19.36 -28.71
CA PHE A 84 -10.68 17.98 -29.20
C PHE A 84 -9.38 17.78 -29.97
N VAL A 85 -8.89 18.83 -30.65
CA VAL A 85 -7.56 18.81 -31.27
C VAL A 85 -6.50 18.67 -30.18
N PHE A 86 -6.56 19.52 -29.16
CA PHE A 86 -5.65 19.46 -28.01
C PHE A 86 -5.69 18.09 -27.32
N SER A 87 -6.88 17.60 -27.03
CA SER A 87 -7.08 16.38 -26.26
C SER A 87 -6.51 15.15 -26.99
N ASN A 88 -6.65 15.09 -28.31
CA ASN A 88 -6.01 14.07 -29.16
C ASN A 88 -4.50 14.31 -29.42
N SER A 89 -3.95 15.47 -29.05
CA SER A 89 -2.53 15.80 -29.22
C SER A 89 -1.66 15.40 -28.01
N LYS A 90 -2.25 14.84 -26.93
CA LYS A 90 -1.53 14.43 -25.70
C LYS A 90 -0.27 13.58 -25.99
N TYR A 91 -0.33 12.70 -26.99
CA TYR A 91 0.81 11.85 -27.36
C TYR A 91 2.01 12.63 -27.91
N GLU A 92 1.80 13.77 -28.55
CA GLU A 92 2.87 14.60 -29.12
C GLU A 92 3.65 15.32 -27.99
N PHE A 93 2.94 15.81 -26.98
CA PHE A 93 3.58 16.41 -25.79
C PHE A 93 4.40 15.36 -25.03
N MET A 94 3.82 14.18 -24.81
CA MET A 94 4.53 13.08 -24.14
C MET A 94 5.79 12.67 -24.91
N GLU A 95 5.69 12.52 -26.24
CA GLU A 95 6.84 12.20 -27.08
C GLU A 95 7.94 13.26 -26.98
N ASN A 96 7.59 14.54 -27.13
CA ASN A 96 8.57 15.62 -27.08
C ASN A 96 9.30 15.65 -25.72
N VAL A 97 8.57 15.53 -24.60
CA VAL A 97 9.19 15.47 -23.28
C VAL A 97 10.07 14.23 -23.09
N ILE A 98 9.68 13.06 -23.61
CA ILE A 98 10.48 11.83 -23.51
C ILE A 98 11.79 11.95 -24.31
N LEU A 99 11.75 12.62 -25.46
CA LEU A 99 12.92 12.84 -26.30
C LEU A 99 13.88 13.87 -25.69
N GLU A 100 13.36 14.96 -25.11
CA GLU A 100 14.17 15.98 -24.44
C GLU A 100 14.69 15.51 -23.06
N ASN A 101 13.87 14.73 -22.34
CA ASN A 101 14.10 14.19 -21.01
C ASN A 101 14.88 15.13 -20.06
N PRO A 102 14.35 16.34 -19.77
CA PRO A 102 15.12 17.39 -19.09
C PRO A 102 15.56 17.03 -17.66
N TRP A 103 14.93 16.02 -17.05
CA TRP A 103 15.25 15.54 -15.70
C TRP A 103 15.86 14.14 -15.66
N ASN A 104 16.19 13.56 -16.83
CA ASN A 104 16.73 12.21 -16.94
C ASN A 104 15.85 11.16 -16.22
N SER A 105 14.53 11.29 -16.33
CA SER A 105 13.55 10.38 -15.73
C SER A 105 13.42 9.08 -16.54
N SER A 106 13.00 8.01 -15.86
CA SER A 106 12.69 6.72 -16.47
C SER A 106 11.21 6.54 -16.79
N HIS A 107 10.35 7.27 -16.07
CA HIS A 107 8.90 7.23 -16.21
C HIS A 107 8.36 8.62 -16.53
N PHE A 108 7.22 8.63 -17.21
CA PHE A 108 6.57 9.85 -17.68
C PHE A 108 5.07 9.75 -17.42
N SER A 109 4.50 10.84 -16.93
CA SER A 109 3.09 10.92 -16.58
C SER A 109 2.44 12.14 -17.20
N TRP A 110 1.25 11.97 -17.77
CA TRP A 110 0.38 13.10 -18.06
C TRP A 110 -0.40 13.46 -16.80
N ILE A 111 -0.50 14.76 -16.52
CA ILE A 111 -1.36 15.30 -15.47
C ILE A 111 -2.07 16.55 -15.99
N ASP A 112 -3.40 16.51 -16.00
CA ASP A 112 -4.21 17.63 -16.47
C ASP A 112 -3.96 18.88 -15.63
N PHE A 113 -3.86 20.04 -16.30
CA PHE A 113 -3.60 21.34 -15.67
C PHE A 113 -4.61 21.69 -14.57
N THR A 114 -5.83 21.17 -14.66
CA THR A 114 -6.94 21.43 -13.73
C THR A 114 -7.25 20.25 -12.81
N ILE A 115 -6.36 19.25 -12.68
CA ILE A 115 -6.61 18.03 -11.88
C ILE A 115 -7.07 18.33 -10.44
N PHE A 116 -6.58 19.39 -9.80
CA PHE A 116 -6.97 19.76 -8.44
C PHE A 116 -8.43 20.20 -8.28
N SER A 117 -9.12 20.52 -9.38
CA SER A 117 -10.56 20.82 -9.37
C SER A 117 -11.43 19.60 -9.03
N ILE A 118 -10.92 18.38 -9.23
CA ILE A 118 -11.68 17.15 -8.98
C ILE A 118 -11.31 16.46 -7.66
N PHE A 119 -10.19 16.82 -7.03
CA PHE A 119 -9.79 16.24 -5.75
C PHE A 119 -10.73 16.64 -4.62
N LYS A 120 -11.29 15.65 -3.92
CA LYS A 120 -12.11 15.86 -2.72
C LYS A 120 -11.23 16.09 -1.50
N LYS A 121 -9.99 15.58 -1.53
CA LYS A 121 -8.98 15.69 -0.47
C LYS A 121 -7.68 16.28 -1.04
N PRO A 122 -7.69 17.57 -1.44
CA PRO A 122 -6.57 18.17 -2.18
C PRO A 122 -5.23 18.12 -1.44
N THR A 123 -5.23 18.22 -0.10
CA THR A 123 -3.99 18.09 0.71
C THR A 123 -3.43 16.68 0.66
N GLU A 124 -4.26 15.64 0.86
CA GLU A 124 -3.83 14.24 0.78
C GLU A 124 -3.35 13.89 -0.64
N SER A 125 -4.06 14.37 -1.67
CA SER A 125 -3.70 14.16 -3.08
C SER A 125 -2.39 14.87 -3.46
N LYS A 126 -2.12 16.05 -2.91
CA LYS A 126 -0.85 16.75 -3.07
C LYS A 126 0.32 15.96 -2.47
N GLU A 127 0.17 15.49 -1.24
CA GLU A 127 1.20 14.66 -0.58
C GLU A 127 1.38 13.31 -1.29
N TYR A 128 0.30 12.74 -1.83
CA TYR A 128 0.38 11.56 -2.68
C TYR A 128 1.24 11.80 -3.93
N LEU A 129 1.01 12.87 -4.68
CA LEU A 129 1.80 13.20 -5.87
C LEU A 129 3.29 13.40 -5.54
N LYS A 130 3.57 14.10 -4.44
CA LYS A 130 4.93 14.29 -3.93
C LYS A 130 5.59 12.96 -3.60
N CYS A 131 4.89 12.07 -2.89
CA CYS A 131 5.39 10.72 -2.61
C CYS A 131 5.60 9.93 -3.90
N LEU A 132 4.60 9.88 -4.79
CA LEU A 132 4.65 9.17 -6.06
C LEU A 132 5.87 9.58 -6.88
N SER A 133 6.18 10.88 -6.97
CA SER A 133 7.35 11.38 -7.71
C SER A 133 8.69 10.82 -7.23
N LYS A 134 8.75 10.36 -5.98
CA LYS A 134 9.94 9.77 -5.36
C LYS A 134 9.89 8.25 -5.33
N ARG A 135 8.76 7.64 -5.75
CA ARG A 135 8.60 6.19 -5.69
C ARG A 135 9.44 5.47 -6.73
N THR A 136 9.87 4.26 -6.39
CA THR A 136 10.40 3.32 -7.38
C THR A 136 9.24 2.61 -8.07
N LEU A 137 9.13 2.79 -9.39
CA LEU A 137 8.13 2.14 -10.23
C LEU A 137 8.77 0.97 -11.00
N PHE A 138 8.00 -0.10 -11.22
CA PHE A 138 8.41 -1.16 -12.15
C PHE A 138 8.44 -0.67 -13.59
N SER A 139 9.20 -1.32 -14.46
CA SER A 139 9.16 -1.04 -15.91
C SER A 139 8.16 -1.97 -16.62
N ASP A 140 7.97 -1.72 -17.93
CA ASP A 140 7.10 -2.44 -18.84
C ASP A 140 5.60 -2.27 -18.52
N PHE A 141 5.18 -1.01 -18.31
CA PHE A 141 3.75 -0.69 -18.16
C PHE A 141 3.36 0.69 -18.70
N PHE A 142 2.12 0.77 -19.20
CA PHE A 142 1.35 2.00 -19.37
C PHE A 142 0.08 1.89 -18.53
N ALA A 143 -0.09 2.74 -17.53
CA ALA A 143 -1.19 2.71 -16.59
C ALA A 143 -2.12 3.92 -16.73
N ILE A 144 -3.43 3.66 -16.70
CA ILE A 144 -4.46 4.69 -16.86
C ILE A 144 -5.72 4.36 -16.04
N GLY A 145 -6.30 5.37 -15.42
CA GLY A 145 -7.55 5.24 -14.68
C GLY A 145 -8.74 5.01 -15.60
N GLY A 146 -9.74 4.24 -15.16
CA GLY A 146 -10.93 3.98 -15.96
C GLY A 146 -12.01 3.12 -15.28
N TRP A 147 -13.02 2.74 -16.06
CA TRP A 147 -14.15 1.92 -15.63
C TRP A 147 -14.07 0.51 -16.25
N ILE A 148 -14.81 -0.45 -15.70
CA ILE A 148 -14.80 -1.82 -16.22
C ILE A 148 -15.17 -1.89 -17.70
N LYS A 149 -14.40 -2.65 -18.49
CA LYS A 149 -14.69 -2.90 -19.90
C LYS A 149 -16.03 -3.63 -20.04
N ASN A 150 -17.06 -2.94 -20.55
CA ASN A 150 -18.35 -3.57 -20.81
C ASN A 150 -18.27 -4.39 -22.10
N LYS A 151 -18.33 -5.72 -21.99
CA LYS A 151 -18.26 -6.63 -23.15
C LYS A 151 -19.41 -6.41 -24.15
N ASN A 152 -20.53 -5.84 -23.72
CA ASN A 152 -21.69 -5.62 -24.58
C ASN A 152 -21.63 -4.30 -25.37
N GLU A 153 -20.72 -3.38 -25.03
CA GLU A 153 -20.55 -2.08 -25.71
C GLU A 153 -19.59 -2.15 -26.91
N LEU A 154 -19.03 -3.33 -27.20
CA LEU A 154 -18.05 -3.55 -28.27
C LEU A 154 -18.63 -3.44 -29.69
N TYR A 155 -19.96 -3.46 -29.86
CA TYR A 155 -20.60 -3.68 -31.15
C TYR A 155 -21.31 -2.46 -31.77
N ASP A 156 -21.40 -1.34 -31.06
CA ASP A 156 -22.03 -0.13 -31.61
C ASP A 156 -21.00 1.00 -31.77
N LEU A 157 -20.22 0.88 -32.86
CA LEU A 157 -19.28 1.93 -33.30
C LEU A 157 -20.01 3.26 -33.55
N ASP A 158 -21.30 3.25 -33.91
CA ASP A 158 -22.06 4.48 -34.13
C ASP A 158 -22.39 5.21 -32.82
N LEU A 159 -22.65 4.48 -31.73
CA LEU A 159 -22.76 5.07 -30.39
C LEU A 159 -21.42 5.59 -29.85
N GLN A 160 -20.26 5.08 -30.31
CA GLN A 160 -18.94 5.63 -29.91
C GLN A 160 -18.73 7.08 -30.37
N PHE A 161 -19.54 7.60 -31.30
CA PHE A 161 -19.44 8.98 -31.76
C PHE A 161 -20.60 9.88 -31.30
N LYS A 162 -21.63 9.32 -30.67
CA LYS A 162 -22.76 10.09 -30.15
C LYS A 162 -22.51 10.58 -28.72
N GLU A 163 -21.69 9.87 -27.94
CA GLU A 163 -21.42 10.17 -26.53
C GLU A 163 -19.93 9.95 -26.19
N ILE A 164 -19.43 10.64 -25.15
CA ILE A 164 -18.08 10.41 -24.62
C ILE A 164 -18.07 9.06 -23.90
N ARG A 165 -17.15 8.18 -24.31
CA ARG A 165 -16.95 6.85 -23.72
C ARG A 165 -15.93 6.95 -22.60
N TRP A 166 -16.43 7.15 -21.39
CA TRP A 166 -15.64 7.21 -20.15
C TRP A 166 -15.06 5.84 -19.70
N ARG A 167 -14.64 4.99 -20.66
CA ARG A 167 -13.87 3.77 -20.38
C ARG A 167 -12.56 4.11 -19.67
N PHE A 168 -11.93 5.20 -20.08
CA PHE A 168 -10.70 5.76 -19.48
C PHE A 168 -10.95 7.19 -19.02
N LEU A 169 -10.14 7.64 -18.05
CA LEU A 169 -10.07 9.02 -17.62
C LEU A 169 -8.83 9.68 -18.24
N ASP A 170 -9.03 10.82 -18.87
CA ASP A 170 -8.02 11.53 -19.65
C ASP A 170 -7.10 12.42 -18.81
N LYS A 171 -7.43 12.60 -17.53
CA LYS A 171 -6.77 13.56 -16.65
C LYS A 171 -5.42 13.11 -16.13
N PHE A 172 -5.16 11.80 -16.10
CA PHE A 172 -3.93 11.24 -15.58
C PHE A 172 -3.62 9.88 -16.21
N PHE A 173 -2.38 9.70 -16.64
CA PHE A 173 -1.82 8.40 -16.96
C PHE A 173 -0.31 8.43 -16.72
N ILE A 174 0.32 7.25 -16.63
CA ILE A 174 1.75 7.12 -16.37
C ILE A 174 2.29 5.84 -16.96
N GLY A 175 3.53 5.85 -17.43
CA GLY A 175 4.23 4.65 -17.82
C GLY A 175 5.74 4.85 -17.85
N ASP A 176 6.47 3.76 -18.00
CA ASP A 176 7.90 3.86 -18.31
C ASP A 176 8.10 4.38 -19.75
N LYS A 177 9.31 4.88 -20.02
CA LYS A 177 9.68 5.44 -21.32
C LYS A 177 9.28 4.55 -22.51
N LYS A 178 9.52 3.25 -22.44
CA LYS A 178 9.28 2.33 -23.57
C LYS A 178 7.77 2.17 -23.79
N SER A 179 7.00 1.87 -22.75
CA SER A 179 5.55 1.67 -22.89
C SER A 179 4.81 2.94 -23.28
N VAL A 180 5.24 4.13 -22.85
CA VAL A 180 4.66 5.39 -23.34
C VAL A 180 5.01 5.62 -24.82
N MET A 181 6.23 5.32 -25.26
CA MET A 181 6.62 5.44 -26.68
C MET A 181 5.90 4.43 -27.59
N GLU A 182 5.58 3.24 -27.09
CA GLU A 182 4.71 2.28 -27.78
C GLU A 182 3.30 2.84 -27.99
N TRP A 183 2.71 3.45 -26.94
CA TRP A 183 1.42 4.14 -27.06
C TRP A 183 1.48 5.35 -28.02
N VAL A 184 2.57 6.11 -28.02
CA VAL A 184 2.82 7.19 -28.99
C VAL A 184 2.84 6.65 -30.42
N ALA A 185 3.54 5.54 -30.66
CA ALA A 185 3.61 4.92 -31.98
C ALA A 185 2.24 4.45 -32.46
N LEU A 186 1.45 3.81 -31.58
CA LEU A 186 0.06 3.44 -31.85
C LEU A 186 -0.79 4.68 -32.18
N SER A 187 -0.65 5.75 -31.41
CA SER A 187 -1.40 7.00 -31.64
C SER A 187 -1.10 7.60 -33.02
N LYS A 188 0.19 7.70 -33.39
CA LYS A 188 0.61 8.18 -34.72
C LYS A 188 0.10 7.31 -35.86
N GLN A 189 0.16 5.99 -35.69
CA GLN A 189 -0.25 5.05 -36.73
C GLN A 189 -1.77 5.06 -36.94
N TYR A 190 -2.53 5.10 -35.85
CA TYR A 190 -3.95 4.79 -35.89
C TYR A 190 -4.88 5.99 -35.79
N LEU A 191 -4.47 7.12 -35.19
CA LEU A 191 -5.31 8.31 -35.13
C LEU A 191 -5.70 8.84 -36.53
N PRO A 192 -4.77 8.94 -37.52
CA PRO A 192 -5.14 9.33 -38.88
C PRO A 192 -6.12 8.36 -39.54
N ARG A 193 -5.94 7.05 -39.31
CA ARG A 193 -6.84 6.02 -39.84
C ARG A 193 -8.22 6.14 -39.21
N PHE A 194 -8.29 6.30 -37.89
CA PHE A 194 -9.52 6.48 -37.12
C PHE A 194 -10.30 7.70 -37.63
N LEU A 195 -9.69 8.88 -37.65
CA LEU A 195 -10.35 10.11 -38.08
C LEU A 195 -10.81 10.06 -39.54
N ARG A 196 -10.01 9.51 -40.47
CA ARG A 196 -10.40 9.38 -41.89
C ARG A 196 -11.52 8.37 -42.13
N THR A 197 -11.55 7.30 -41.34
CA THR A 197 -12.57 6.24 -41.46
C THR A 197 -13.92 6.74 -40.98
N TYR A 198 -13.95 7.40 -39.82
CA TYR A 198 -15.21 7.77 -39.17
C TYR A 198 -15.66 9.20 -39.45
N LYS A 199 -14.74 10.10 -39.84
CA LYS A 199 -15.00 11.51 -40.17
C LYS A 199 -15.84 12.27 -39.13
N LYS A 200 -15.65 11.93 -37.85
CA LYS A 200 -16.29 12.58 -36.70
C LYS A 200 -15.24 13.07 -35.72
N ILE A 201 -15.48 14.25 -35.14
CA ILE A 201 -14.65 14.80 -34.06
C ILE A 201 -15.08 14.14 -32.75
N THR A 202 -14.11 13.67 -31.96
CA THR A 202 -14.39 13.02 -30.68
C THR A 202 -13.23 13.21 -29.70
N SER A 203 -13.48 12.94 -28.41
CA SER A 203 -12.45 12.95 -27.37
C SER A 203 -11.47 11.78 -27.56
N GLU A 204 -10.25 12.00 -27.11
CA GLU A 204 -9.17 11.02 -27.03
C GLU A 204 -9.58 9.74 -26.29
N VAL A 205 -10.47 9.80 -25.29
CA VAL A 205 -10.90 8.59 -24.56
C VAL A 205 -11.72 7.66 -25.45
N ASN A 206 -12.43 8.21 -26.45
CA ASN A 206 -13.14 7.41 -27.44
C ASN A 206 -12.13 6.74 -28.39
N PHE A 207 -11.08 7.45 -28.80
CA PHE A 207 -9.98 6.88 -29.58
C PHE A 207 -9.22 5.80 -28.80
N TRP A 208 -8.94 6.01 -27.51
CA TRP A 208 -8.29 5.02 -26.65
C TRP A 208 -9.14 3.77 -26.43
N ASN A 209 -10.46 3.94 -26.24
CA ASN A 209 -11.40 2.82 -26.21
C ASN A 209 -11.41 2.05 -27.55
N TRP A 210 -11.31 2.77 -28.68
CA TRP A 210 -11.16 2.16 -30.00
C TRP A 210 -9.84 1.40 -30.15
N LEU A 211 -8.72 1.94 -29.65
CA LEU A 211 -7.43 1.23 -29.60
C LEU A 211 -7.54 -0.07 -28.79
N GLU A 212 -8.17 -0.03 -27.61
CA GLU A 212 -8.39 -1.20 -26.75
C GLU A 212 -9.29 -2.26 -27.40
N THR A 213 -10.18 -1.84 -28.31
CA THR A 213 -11.19 -2.70 -28.92
C THR A 213 -10.74 -3.28 -30.27
N VAL A 214 -10.10 -2.46 -31.11
CA VAL A 214 -9.83 -2.77 -32.53
C VAL A 214 -8.36 -3.08 -32.78
N VAL A 215 -7.46 -2.48 -32.01
CA VAL A 215 -6.00 -2.65 -32.16
C VAL A 215 -5.42 -3.58 -31.09
N ASP A 216 -6.25 -4.02 -30.13
CA ASP A 216 -5.84 -4.86 -29.00
C ASP A 216 -4.76 -4.19 -28.13
N TRP A 217 -4.86 -2.87 -27.96
CA TRP A 217 -4.02 -2.16 -26.99
C TRP A 217 -4.46 -2.52 -25.56
N GLN A 218 -3.53 -3.06 -24.76
CA GLN A 218 -3.82 -3.58 -23.42
C GLN A 218 -3.08 -2.75 -22.34
N PRO A 219 -3.54 -1.54 -21.99
CA PRO A 219 -2.94 -0.80 -20.89
C PRO A 219 -3.28 -1.45 -19.54
N VAL A 220 -2.43 -1.21 -18.53
CA VAL A 220 -2.75 -1.52 -17.14
C VAL A 220 -3.80 -0.53 -16.65
N TRP A 221 -5.07 -0.89 -16.71
CA TRP A 221 -6.13 -0.03 -16.19
C TRP A 221 -6.40 -0.29 -14.70
N PHE A 222 -6.81 0.75 -13.99
CA PHE A 222 -7.27 0.65 -12.61
C PHE A 222 -8.59 1.41 -12.44
N PHE A 223 -9.42 0.95 -11.50
CA PHE A 223 -10.70 1.60 -11.25
C PHE A 223 -10.46 3.00 -10.69
N SER A 224 -11.02 4.01 -11.35
CA SER A 224 -10.98 5.38 -10.88
C SER A 224 -12.19 6.15 -11.38
N ILE A 225 -12.61 7.16 -10.61
CA ILE A 225 -13.64 8.12 -10.99
C ILE A 225 -13.05 9.53 -10.97
N PHE A 226 -13.85 10.55 -11.29
CA PHE A 226 -13.43 11.96 -11.21
C PHE A 226 -13.31 12.44 -9.75
N ASP A 227 -12.38 11.85 -9.01
CA ASP A 227 -11.95 12.24 -7.68
C ASP A 227 -10.47 11.87 -7.43
N ASP A 228 -10.06 11.85 -6.16
CA ASP A 228 -8.69 11.52 -5.73
C ASP A 228 -8.19 10.14 -6.23
N SER A 229 -9.09 9.22 -6.61
CA SER A 229 -8.71 7.90 -7.15
C SER A 229 -7.97 7.96 -8.49
N VAL A 230 -8.09 9.06 -9.25
CA VAL A 230 -7.49 9.22 -10.58
C VAL A 230 -5.96 9.12 -10.59
N ILE A 231 -5.31 9.46 -9.46
CA ILE A 231 -3.85 9.38 -9.31
C ILE A 231 -3.40 8.15 -8.50
N GLN A 232 -4.33 7.39 -7.91
CA GLN A 232 -4.02 6.29 -7.01
C GLN A 232 -3.63 5.03 -7.77
N LEU A 233 -2.34 4.90 -8.06
CA LEU A 233 -1.83 3.74 -8.79
C LEU A 233 -2.01 2.44 -7.99
N PRO A 234 -2.24 1.31 -8.69
CA PRO A 234 -2.17 -0.01 -8.07
C PRO A 234 -0.81 -0.25 -7.39
N LEU A 235 -0.82 -0.72 -6.15
CA LEU A 235 0.39 -0.96 -5.34
C LEU A 235 1.37 -1.93 -5.99
N HIS A 236 0.88 -2.92 -6.75
CA HIS A 236 1.75 -3.88 -7.43
C HIS A 236 2.66 -3.24 -8.49
N LEU A 237 2.39 -2.00 -8.93
CA LEU A 237 3.24 -1.26 -9.87
C LEU A 237 4.41 -0.53 -9.17
N HIS A 238 4.36 -0.40 -7.85
CA HIS A 238 5.32 0.41 -7.09
C HIS A 238 5.65 -0.16 -5.70
N SER A 239 5.42 -1.46 -5.50
CA SER A 239 5.83 -2.16 -4.28
C SER A 239 7.04 -3.03 -4.55
N MET A 240 8.07 -2.90 -3.73
CA MET A 240 9.30 -3.67 -3.85
C MET A 240 9.02 -5.17 -3.67
N ASN A 241 9.76 -5.99 -4.42
CA ASN A 241 9.63 -7.44 -4.42
C ASN A 241 10.86 -8.08 -3.77
N LEU A 242 10.69 -8.69 -2.61
CA LEU A 242 11.78 -9.32 -1.87
C LEU A 242 11.94 -10.82 -2.20
N LYS A 243 11.36 -11.32 -3.31
CA LYS A 243 11.41 -12.76 -3.67
C LYS A 243 12.83 -13.33 -3.79
N ASN A 244 13.82 -12.48 -4.07
CA ASN A 244 15.21 -12.87 -4.26
C ASN A 244 16.04 -12.76 -2.97
N ALA A 245 15.43 -12.31 -1.87
CA ALA A 245 16.06 -12.23 -0.57
C ALA A 245 16.50 -13.62 -0.07
N LYS A 246 17.50 -13.65 0.80
CA LYS A 246 17.96 -14.90 1.42
C LYS A 246 16.83 -15.47 2.27
N LYS A 247 16.47 -16.72 2.00
CA LYS A 247 15.39 -17.43 2.69
C LYS A 247 15.94 -18.64 3.45
N THR A 248 15.56 -18.75 4.71
CA THR A 248 15.85 -19.91 5.56
C THR A 248 14.53 -20.51 6.05
N VAL A 249 14.34 -21.81 5.85
CA VAL A 249 13.20 -22.57 6.36
C VAL A 249 13.66 -23.41 7.53
N TYR A 250 12.87 -23.45 8.60
CA TYR A 250 13.19 -24.27 9.77
C TYR A 250 12.51 -25.64 9.69
N ASN A 251 13.12 -26.62 10.35
CA ASN A 251 12.56 -27.96 10.49
C ASN A 251 11.66 -28.02 11.73
N TYR A 252 10.44 -27.50 11.58
CA TYR A 252 9.45 -27.53 12.64
C TYR A 252 8.99 -28.96 12.96
N PRO A 253 8.79 -29.31 14.24
CA PRO A 253 8.25 -30.61 14.61
C PRO A 253 6.77 -30.70 14.24
N LEU A 254 6.31 -31.92 13.98
CA LEU A 254 4.89 -32.19 13.77
C LEU A 254 4.13 -32.02 15.09
N ILE A 255 2.98 -31.35 15.01
CA ILE A 255 2.07 -31.19 16.14
C ILE A 255 0.90 -32.15 15.96
N GLU A 256 0.69 -33.03 16.93
CA GLU A 256 -0.45 -33.93 16.95
C GLU A 256 -1.77 -33.20 17.22
N GLY A 257 -2.83 -33.73 16.64
CA GLY A 257 -4.19 -33.25 16.86
C GLY A 257 -5.22 -33.88 15.93
N PRO A 258 -6.50 -33.47 16.06
CA PRO A 258 -7.60 -33.96 15.23
C PRO A 258 -7.51 -33.54 13.75
N SER A 259 -6.54 -32.70 13.41
CA SER A 259 -6.24 -32.19 12.07
C SER A 259 -4.75 -31.83 11.98
N PRO A 260 -4.14 -31.84 10.78
CA PRO A 260 -2.77 -31.38 10.62
C PRO A 260 -2.64 -29.91 11.02
N PHE A 261 -1.53 -29.59 11.68
CA PHE A 261 -1.12 -28.24 12.01
C PHE A 261 0.01 -27.80 11.09
N PHE A 262 -0.04 -26.55 10.66
CA PHE A 262 0.96 -25.93 9.79
C PHE A 262 1.55 -24.72 10.50
N GLU A 263 2.87 -24.56 10.44
CA GLU A 263 3.59 -23.40 10.94
C GLU A 263 3.17 -22.14 10.17
N SER A 264 2.87 -21.07 10.91
CA SER A 264 2.52 -19.74 10.42
C SER A 264 3.46 -18.69 11.00
N SER A 265 3.10 -17.41 10.93
CA SER A 265 3.97 -16.29 11.31
C SER A 265 4.51 -16.48 12.74
N ALA A 266 5.72 -15.97 12.96
CA ALA A 266 6.42 -16.13 14.22
C ALA A 266 6.83 -14.77 14.78
N SER A 267 6.62 -14.57 16.08
CA SER A 267 7.06 -13.37 16.80
C SER A 267 8.45 -13.59 17.36
N HIS A 268 9.32 -12.61 17.17
CA HIS A 268 10.68 -12.59 17.71
C HIS A 268 10.79 -11.59 18.86
N LEU A 269 11.60 -11.92 19.86
CA LEU A 269 12.01 -11.03 20.94
C LEU A 269 13.47 -11.31 21.32
N LEU A 270 14.28 -10.26 21.48
CA LEU A 270 15.55 -10.36 22.20
C LEU A 270 15.29 -10.04 23.67
N PHE A 271 15.51 -10.99 24.57
CA PHE A 271 15.29 -10.81 26.01
C PHE A 271 16.53 -11.28 26.78
N GLN A 272 17.12 -10.39 27.59
CA GLN A 272 18.33 -10.69 28.38
C GLN A 272 19.48 -11.34 27.58
N GLY A 273 19.67 -10.90 26.33
CA GLY A 273 20.71 -11.43 25.42
C GLY A 273 20.34 -12.72 24.70
N GLN A 274 19.15 -13.28 24.92
CA GLN A 274 18.68 -14.50 24.27
C GLN A 274 17.62 -14.19 23.21
N HIS A 275 17.79 -14.75 22.01
CA HIS A 275 16.81 -14.65 20.94
C HIS A 275 15.68 -15.67 21.15
N LEU A 276 14.46 -15.19 21.30
CA LEU A 276 13.26 -15.99 21.52
C LEU A 276 12.34 -15.90 20.30
N LEU A 277 11.70 -17.01 19.97
CA LEU A 277 10.76 -17.10 18.86
C LEU A 277 9.49 -17.83 19.30
N ASN A 278 8.32 -17.20 19.15
CA ASN A 278 7.03 -17.87 19.24
C ASN A 278 6.46 -18.08 17.85
N THR A 279 6.42 -19.32 17.37
CA THR A 279 5.80 -19.68 16.09
C THR A 279 4.35 -20.12 16.30
N ARG A 280 3.42 -19.46 15.63
CA ARG A 280 2.01 -19.87 15.60
C ARG A 280 1.86 -21.08 14.67
N PHE A 281 1.05 -22.05 15.07
CA PHE A 281 0.60 -23.15 14.23
C PHE A 281 -0.91 -23.05 14.01
N VAL A 282 -1.37 -23.35 12.80
CA VAL A 282 -2.78 -23.27 12.40
C VAL A 282 -3.30 -24.61 11.89
N SER A 283 -4.55 -24.93 12.19
CA SER A 283 -5.22 -26.17 11.76
C SER A 283 -6.00 -26.04 10.44
N TYR A 284 -5.64 -25.08 9.59
CA TYR A 284 -6.32 -24.76 8.33
C TYR A 284 -5.32 -24.29 7.28
N PHE A 285 -5.78 -24.11 6.04
CA PHE A 285 -5.00 -23.39 5.04
C PHE A 285 -5.90 -22.63 4.06
N LEU A 286 -5.33 -21.62 3.40
CA LEU A 286 -6.03 -20.83 2.38
C LEU A 286 -5.82 -21.43 0.98
N LEU A 287 -6.93 -21.59 0.26
CA LEU A 287 -6.96 -21.97 -1.15
C LEU A 287 -6.49 -20.84 -2.06
N ASN A 288 -6.24 -21.15 -3.34
CA ASN A 288 -5.75 -20.14 -4.30
C ASN A 288 -6.72 -18.98 -4.52
N ALA A 289 -8.03 -19.21 -4.41
CA ALA A 289 -9.04 -18.16 -4.49
C ALA A 289 -9.30 -17.46 -3.13
N GLY A 290 -8.52 -17.77 -2.10
CA GLY A 290 -8.55 -17.09 -0.80
C GLY A 290 -9.56 -17.65 0.21
N GLN A 291 -10.26 -18.75 -0.11
CA GLN A 291 -11.15 -19.41 0.85
C GLN A 291 -10.36 -20.24 1.88
N TYR A 292 -10.90 -20.36 3.08
CA TYR A 292 -10.38 -21.24 4.13
C TYR A 292 -10.79 -22.69 3.84
N TYR A 293 -9.85 -23.62 3.98
CA TYR A 293 -10.12 -25.04 4.09
C TYR A 293 -9.85 -25.51 5.52
N MET A 294 -10.87 -26.08 6.15
CA MET A 294 -10.86 -26.48 7.56
C MET A 294 -10.97 -28.02 7.65
N PRO A 295 -9.84 -28.75 7.74
CA PRO A 295 -9.84 -30.22 7.79
C PRO A 295 -10.46 -30.79 9.07
N HIS A 296 -10.60 -29.99 10.13
CA HIS A 296 -11.16 -30.44 11.40
C HIS A 296 -12.60 -30.98 11.21
N PRO A 297 -12.98 -32.15 11.78
CA PRO A 297 -14.31 -32.75 11.57
C PRO A 297 -15.48 -31.86 11.96
N LYS A 298 -15.29 -30.97 12.95
CA LYS A 298 -16.27 -29.96 13.39
C LYS A 298 -16.10 -28.59 12.74
N GLN A 299 -15.25 -28.46 11.72
CA GLN A 299 -14.89 -27.19 11.08
C GLN A 299 -14.36 -26.13 12.06
N PHE A 300 -13.53 -26.56 13.01
CA PHE A 300 -12.85 -25.67 13.93
C PHE A 300 -11.54 -25.17 13.34
N LEU A 301 -11.26 -23.89 13.55
CA LEU A 301 -9.99 -23.24 13.36
C LEU A 301 -9.27 -23.24 14.71
N ILE A 302 -8.21 -24.02 14.82
CA ILE A 302 -7.45 -24.17 16.05
C ILE A 302 -6.06 -23.60 15.80
N THR A 303 -5.59 -22.83 16.76
CA THR A 303 -4.23 -22.35 16.82
C THR A 303 -3.50 -22.95 18.00
N LYS A 304 -2.22 -23.18 17.84
CA LYS A 304 -1.30 -23.51 18.93
C LYS A 304 -0.05 -22.66 18.77
N ASN A 305 0.75 -22.55 19.80
CA ASN A 305 1.95 -21.73 19.78
C ASN A 305 3.14 -22.53 20.32
N GLN A 306 4.29 -22.36 19.69
CA GLN A 306 5.51 -23.06 20.03
C GLN A 306 6.62 -22.06 20.27
N ALA A 307 7.25 -22.18 21.44
CA ALA A 307 8.40 -21.38 21.83
C ALA A 307 9.70 -22.05 21.34
N ALA A 308 10.67 -21.24 20.97
CA ALA A 308 12.01 -21.67 20.60
C ALA A 308 13.04 -20.63 21.04
N ILE A 309 14.20 -21.10 21.46
CA ILE A 309 15.41 -20.29 21.59
C ILE A 309 16.16 -20.37 20.25
N LEU A 310 16.61 -19.23 19.74
CA LEU A 310 17.43 -19.17 18.53
C LEU A 310 18.91 -19.09 18.88
N ASP A 311 19.71 -19.75 18.07
CA ASP A 311 21.17 -19.58 18.05
C ASP A 311 21.53 -18.16 17.60
N GLU A 312 22.45 -17.50 18.32
CA GLU A 312 22.77 -16.08 18.11
C GLU A 312 23.42 -15.82 16.75
N ASP A 313 24.23 -16.75 16.26
CA ASP A 313 24.97 -16.60 15.01
C ASP A 313 24.13 -16.97 13.79
N THR A 314 23.40 -18.08 13.88
CA THR A 314 22.67 -18.65 12.74
C THR A 314 21.20 -18.25 12.69
N MET A 315 20.64 -17.76 13.81
CA MET A 315 19.20 -17.53 14.01
C MET A 315 18.36 -18.79 13.76
N LEU A 316 18.95 -19.98 13.92
CA LEU A 316 18.24 -21.26 13.82
C LEU A 316 17.69 -21.66 15.19
N PRO A 317 16.49 -22.26 15.27
CA PRO A 317 15.96 -22.80 16.52
C PRO A 317 16.85 -23.90 17.10
N ILE A 318 17.20 -23.78 18.38
CA ILE A 318 17.95 -24.78 19.16
C ILE A 318 16.99 -25.81 19.77
N ASN A 319 15.77 -25.39 20.12
CA ASN A 319 14.74 -26.22 20.70
C ASN A 319 13.34 -25.79 20.22
N TYR A 320 12.35 -26.63 20.52
CA TYR A 320 10.95 -26.39 20.26
C TYR A 320 10.11 -26.88 21.43
N GLU A 321 9.38 -25.99 22.06
CA GLU A 321 8.54 -26.28 23.23
C GLU A 321 7.11 -25.82 22.94
N LEU A 322 6.15 -26.74 22.98
CA LEU A 322 4.75 -26.39 22.77
C LEU A 322 4.22 -25.67 24.01
N MET A 323 3.60 -24.51 23.83
CA MET A 323 2.94 -23.79 24.92
C MET A 323 1.60 -24.45 25.27
N ASP A 324 1.27 -24.49 26.55
CA ASP A 324 0.07 -25.09 27.10
C ASP A 324 -1.05 -24.06 27.23
N ASP A 325 -1.98 -24.06 26.26
CA ASP A 325 -3.15 -23.19 26.25
C ASP A 325 -4.09 -23.44 27.46
N SER A 326 -3.98 -24.58 28.16
CA SER A 326 -4.81 -24.86 29.34
C SER A 326 -4.51 -23.95 30.54
N THR A 327 -3.34 -23.29 30.54
CA THR A 327 -2.94 -22.38 31.62
C THR A 327 -3.49 -20.97 31.49
N ILE A 328 -4.16 -20.62 30.39
CA ILE A 328 -4.70 -19.26 30.16
C ILE A 328 -5.75 -18.89 31.23
N LEU A 329 -6.44 -19.89 31.79
CA LEU A 329 -7.44 -19.75 32.87
C LEU A 329 -8.53 -18.69 32.62
N LEU A 330 -8.83 -18.39 31.36
CA LEU A 330 -9.97 -17.57 30.95
C LEU A 330 -11.17 -18.46 30.61
N GLU A 331 -12.36 -18.04 30.98
CA GLU A 331 -13.58 -18.75 30.64
C GLU A 331 -13.98 -18.51 29.18
N ASN A 332 -14.45 -19.55 28.51
CA ASN A 332 -15.03 -19.39 27.18
C ASN A 332 -16.28 -18.53 27.25
N ALA A 333 -16.40 -17.59 26.32
CA ALA A 333 -17.57 -16.73 26.26
C ALA A 333 -18.83 -17.52 25.92
N PRO A 334 -19.99 -17.17 26.50
CA PRO A 334 -21.25 -17.78 26.15
C PRO A 334 -21.66 -17.42 24.72
N TYR A 335 -22.26 -18.38 24.01
CA TYR A 335 -22.86 -18.19 22.69
C TYR A 335 -24.40 -18.34 22.77
N PRO A 336 -25.15 -17.75 21.83
CA PRO A 336 -26.59 -17.98 21.72
C PRO A 336 -26.94 -19.47 21.61
N PRO A 337 -28.14 -19.88 22.08
CA PRO A 337 -28.57 -21.28 22.00
C PRO A 337 -28.49 -21.82 20.57
N GLY A 338 -27.82 -22.96 20.40
CA GLY A 338 -27.62 -23.61 19.10
C GLY A 338 -26.37 -23.16 18.34
N GLU A 339 -25.60 -22.22 18.90
CA GLU A 339 -24.36 -21.71 18.29
C GLU A 339 -23.15 -21.95 19.19
N CYS A 340 -21.95 -21.94 18.60
CA CYS A 340 -20.70 -22.08 19.34
C CYS A 340 -19.55 -21.34 18.65
N CYS A 341 -18.50 -21.03 19.41
CA CYS A 341 -17.26 -20.57 18.80
C CYS A 341 -16.65 -21.69 17.95
N ASN A 342 -16.12 -21.32 16.78
CA ASN A 342 -15.38 -22.23 15.91
C ASN A 342 -13.90 -21.84 15.74
N ILE A 343 -13.40 -20.86 16.50
CA ILE A 343 -12.01 -20.40 16.46
C ILE A 343 -11.42 -20.45 17.88
N PHE A 344 -10.33 -21.20 18.04
CA PHE A 344 -9.74 -21.50 19.34
C PHE A 344 -8.23 -21.24 19.37
N GLY A 345 -7.74 -20.85 20.55
CA GLY A 345 -6.33 -20.58 20.83
C GLY A 345 -5.95 -19.11 20.63
N LEU A 346 -4.70 -18.79 20.92
CA LEU A 346 -4.14 -17.44 20.81
C LEU A 346 -3.57 -17.21 19.40
N GLU A 347 -4.13 -16.23 18.69
CA GLU A 347 -3.70 -15.85 17.34
C GLU A 347 -2.68 -14.71 17.37
N ASP A 348 -1.70 -14.76 16.47
CA ASP A 348 -0.76 -13.68 16.18
C ASP A 348 -0.11 -13.05 17.44
N ILE A 349 0.38 -13.92 18.34
CA ILE A 349 1.15 -13.53 19.52
C ILE A 349 2.26 -12.57 19.11
N ARG A 350 2.40 -11.47 19.85
CA ARG A 350 3.56 -10.58 19.85
C ARG A 350 4.21 -10.64 21.22
N LEU A 351 5.44 -11.12 21.27
CA LEU A 351 6.26 -11.14 22.47
C LEU A 351 6.91 -9.77 22.67
N TYR A 352 6.96 -9.28 23.89
CA TYR A 352 7.62 -8.03 24.24
C TYR A 352 8.16 -8.07 25.67
N GLU A 353 9.11 -7.20 25.97
CA GLU A 353 9.61 -7.02 27.33
C GLU A 353 8.85 -5.87 28.02
N PHE A 354 8.44 -6.11 29.26
CA PHE A 354 7.97 -5.06 30.17
C PHE A 354 8.37 -5.43 31.60
N GLU A 355 8.94 -4.48 32.35
CA GLU A 355 9.40 -4.69 33.73
C GLU A 355 10.27 -5.95 33.93
N ASN A 356 11.20 -6.19 33.00
CA ASN A 356 12.10 -7.35 33.01
C ASN A 356 11.37 -8.72 33.00
N LYS A 357 10.17 -8.76 32.41
CA LYS A 357 9.40 -9.98 32.15
C LYS A 357 9.08 -10.08 30.67
N ILE A 358 8.95 -11.32 30.19
CA ILE A 358 8.42 -11.61 28.87
C ILE A 358 6.90 -11.55 28.96
N ARG A 359 6.32 -10.63 28.21
CA ARG A 359 4.87 -10.44 28.07
C ARG A 359 4.44 -10.85 26.67
N PHE A 360 3.15 -11.12 26.52
CA PHE A 360 2.55 -11.33 25.22
C PHE A 360 1.26 -10.52 25.06
N ILE A 361 0.95 -10.21 23.80
CA ILE A 361 -0.38 -9.78 23.37
C ILE A 361 -0.81 -10.61 22.17
N ALA A 362 -2.06 -11.07 22.15
CA ALA A 362 -2.61 -11.95 21.13
C ALA A 362 -4.07 -11.57 20.80
N THR A 363 -4.52 -11.93 19.60
CA THR A 363 -5.95 -11.88 19.25
C THR A 363 -6.63 -13.17 19.68
N ASN A 364 -7.82 -13.07 20.25
CA ASN A 364 -8.61 -14.22 20.66
C ASN A 364 -10.09 -14.06 20.34
N ARG A 365 -10.76 -15.19 20.06
CA ARG A 365 -12.19 -15.27 19.76
C ARG A 365 -12.99 -16.17 20.71
N ASN A 366 -12.39 -17.21 21.29
CA ASN A 366 -13.14 -18.14 22.16
C ASN A 366 -13.42 -17.57 23.58
N PHE A 367 -12.58 -16.67 24.07
CA PHE A 367 -12.79 -15.94 25.33
C PHE A 367 -13.53 -14.60 25.11
N ALA A 368 -13.58 -14.11 23.87
CA ALA A 368 -14.23 -12.86 23.50
C ALA A 368 -15.77 -13.00 23.40
N PRO A 369 -16.54 -11.92 23.64
CA PRO A 369 -17.99 -11.95 23.43
C PRO A 369 -18.36 -12.49 22.04
N ALA A 370 -19.50 -13.19 21.95
CA ALA A 370 -19.91 -13.90 20.74
C ALA A 370 -19.75 -13.06 19.46
N TYR A 371 -19.15 -13.67 18.43
CA TYR A 371 -18.84 -13.08 17.12
C TYR A 371 -17.87 -11.89 17.14
N LYS A 372 -17.20 -11.62 18.25
CA LYS A 372 -16.17 -10.57 18.35
C LYS A 372 -14.78 -11.16 18.56
N ASN A 373 -13.77 -10.35 18.27
CA ASN A 373 -12.40 -10.59 18.70
C ASN A 373 -12.00 -9.57 19.76
N ARG A 374 -11.14 -10.01 20.68
CA ARG A 374 -10.52 -9.18 21.73
C ARG A 374 -9.02 -9.44 21.78
N MET A 375 -8.30 -8.54 22.44
CA MET A 375 -6.91 -8.77 22.74
C MET A 375 -6.77 -9.48 24.08
N VAL A 376 -5.89 -10.46 24.17
CA VAL A 376 -5.46 -11.08 25.42
C VAL A 376 -4.03 -10.63 25.69
N ILE A 377 -3.76 -10.15 26.90
CA ILE A 377 -2.40 -9.86 27.38
C ILE A 377 -2.08 -10.77 28.55
N GLY A 378 -0.80 -11.05 28.77
CA GLY A 378 -0.36 -11.88 29.90
C GLY A 378 1.14 -12.04 29.98
N ASP A 379 1.60 -12.81 30.95
CA ASP A 379 2.99 -13.22 31.09
C ASP A 379 3.25 -14.48 30.26
N TYR A 380 4.37 -14.49 29.53
CA TYR A 380 4.77 -15.59 28.67
C TYR A 380 5.92 -16.37 29.33
N ASN A 381 5.64 -17.56 29.85
CA ASN A 381 6.57 -18.33 30.65
C ASN A 381 7.11 -19.54 29.88
N MET A 382 8.24 -19.36 29.21
CA MET A 382 8.88 -20.42 28.43
C MET A 382 9.33 -21.62 29.26
N LYS A 383 9.74 -21.41 30.51
CA LYS A 383 10.26 -22.49 31.36
C LYS A 383 9.17 -23.48 31.74
N ASN A 384 7.98 -22.97 32.03
CA ASN A 384 6.82 -23.78 32.41
C ASN A 384 5.89 -24.06 31.23
N GLN A 385 6.22 -23.57 30.04
CA GLN A 385 5.38 -23.64 28.83
C GLN A 385 3.99 -23.05 29.06
N SER A 386 3.87 -22.01 29.90
CA SER A 386 2.58 -21.47 30.35
C SER A 386 2.34 -20.03 29.93
N TYR A 387 1.06 -19.68 29.83
CA TYR A 387 0.57 -18.31 29.85
C TYR A 387 0.02 -18.02 31.23
N ASP A 388 0.62 -17.05 31.93
CA ASP A 388 0.26 -16.70 33.29
C ASP A 388 -0.40 -15.30 33.32
N ASN A 389 -1.23 -15.03 34.33
CA ASN A 389 -1.83 -13.70 34.56
C ASN A 389 -2.55 -13.11 33.33
N CYS A 390 -3.30 -13.97 32.61
CA CYS A 390 -3.98 -13.56 31.37
C CYS A 390 -5.16 -12.63 31.65
N LEU A 391 -5.27 -11.57 30.84
CA LEU A 391 -6.35 -10.59 30.88
C LEU A 391 -6.94 -10.42 29.49
N LEU A 392 -8.25 -10.55 29.39
CA LEU A 392 -9.01 -10.19 28.19
C LEU A 392 -9.28 -8.69 28.21
N ILE A 393 -8.89 -7.97 27.17
CA ILE A 393 -9.04 -6.52 27.09
C ILE A 393 -10.24 -6.17 26.22
N GLU A 394 -11.14 -5.34 26.76
CA GLU A 394 -12.33 -4.89 26.04
C GLU A 394 -12.00 -3.86 24.97
N SER A 395 -12.85 -3.83 23.93
CA SER A 395 -12.73 -2.85 22.86
C SER A 395 -13.01 -1.43 23.39
N PRO A 396 -12.16 -0.43 23.13
CA PRO A 396 -12.41 0.96 23.55
C PRO A 396 -13.65 1.57 22.89
N CYS A 397 -13.96 1.12 21.67
CA CYS A 397 -15.04 1.68 20.85
C CYS A 397 -16.13 0.65 20.54
N ASN A 398 -16.19 -0.45 21.31
CA ASN A 398 -17.08 -1.58 21.05
C ASN A 398 -16.98 -2.13 19.61
N SER A 399 -15.78 -2.09 19.02
CA SER A 399 -15.47 -2.71 17.74
C SER A 399 -15.72 -4.22 17.81
N THR A 400 -16.17 -4.76 16.68
CA THR A 400 -16.32 -6.20 16.48
C THR A 400 -14.96 -6.90 16.42
N TYR A 401 -13.95 -6.24 15.85
CA TYR A 401 -12.66 -6.85 15.55
C TYR A 401 -11.52 -6.07 16.18
N GLU A 402 -11.02 -6.56 17.32
CA GLU A 402 -9.76 -6.10 17.88
C GLU A 402 -8.63 -7.02 17.41
N LYS A 403 -7.58 -6.42 16.84
CA LYS A 403 -6.41 -7.11 16.32
C LYS A 403 -5.25 -6.11 16.14
N ASN A 404 -4.03 -6.63 16.03
CA ASN A 404 -2.85 -5.87 15.58
C ASN A 404 -2.41 -4.70 16.47
N TRP A 405 -2.75 -4.72 17.77
CA TRP A 405 -2.19 -3.78 18.73
C TRP A 405 -0.70 -4.05 18.93
N ILE A 406 0.13 -3.00 18.93
CA ILE A 406 1.58 -3.14 19.03
C ILE A 406 2.05 -2.70 20.42
N PRO A 407 2.65 -3.61 21.21
CA PRO A 407 3.11 -3.28 22.56
C PRO A 407 4.31 -2.33 22.50
N ILE A 408 4.31 -1.35 23.39
CA ILE A 408 5.38 -0.38 23.59
C ILE A 408 5.50 -0.01 25.07
N THR A 409 6.70 0.40 25.49
CA THR A 409 6.90 1.00 26.82
C THR A 409 6.96 2.52 26.67
N TYR A 410 5.89 3.22 27.05
CA TYR A 410 5.80 4.67 26.95
C TYR A 410 5.75 5.28 28.35
N LYS A 411 6.72 6.16 28.67
CA LYS A 411 6.83 6.79 30.01
C LYS A 411 6.79 5.78 31.16
N ASN A 412 7.51 4.66 31.00
CA ASN A 412 7.54 3.54 31.94
C ASN A 412 6.18 2.86 32.19
N GLN A 413 5.24 2.98 31.26
CA GLN A 413 3.94 2.31 31.32
C GLN A 413 3.78 1.32 30.15
N GLU A 414 3.11 0.21 30.42
CA GLU A 414 2.70 -0.76 29.39
C GLU A 414 1.61 -0.11 28.52
N CYS A 415 1.98 0.23 27.29
CA CYS A 415 1.12 0.90 26.33
C CYS A 415 1.07 0.13 25.02
N PHE A 416 0.13 0.50 24.17
CA PHE A 416 -0.09 -0.12 22.88
C PHE A 416 -0.35 0.95 21.82
N ILE A 417 0.30 0.82 20.66
CA ILE A 417 -0.14 1.52 19.46
C ILE A 417 -1.42 0.83 19.00
N TYR A 418 -2.53 1.52 19.17
CA TYR A 418 -3.88 1.02 18.91
C TYR A 418 -4.34 1.31 17.48
N ASN A 419 -4.09 2.53 17.00
CA ASN A 419 -4.45 2.98 15.65
C ASN A 419 -3.25 3.65 14.98
N TRP A 420 -3.26 3.74 13.64
CA TRP A 420 -2.21 4.38 12.84
C TRP A 420 -2.68 5.62 12.09
N TYR A 421 -3.99 5.89 12.03
CA TYR A 421 -4.59 7.03 11.35
C TYR A 421 -5.79 7.62 12.13
N PRO A 422 -5.59 8.68 12.93
CA PRO A 422 -4.28 9.14 13.42
C PRO A 422 -3.61 8.06 14.28
N MET A 423 -2.30 8.17 14.48
CA MET A 423 -1.61 7.20 15.34
C MET A 423 -1.96 7.45 16.80
N ASP A 424 -2.61 6.47 17.42
CA ASP A 424 -3.09 6.51 18.81
C ASP A 424 -2.32 5.53 19.67
N ILE A 425 -1.74 6.05 20.75
CA ILE A 425 -1.11 5.27 21.81
C ILE A 425 -2.06 5.22 23.00
N CYS A 426 -2.40 4.02 23.42
CA CYS A 426 -3.33 3.76 24.50
C CYS A 426 -2.67 2.93 25.61
N ARG A 427 -3.14 3.08 26.85
CA ARG A 427 -2.81 2.20 27.97
C ARG A 427 -4.04 1.40 28.38
N VAL A 428 -3.84 0.23 28.98
CA VAL A 428 -4.94 -0.53 29.59
C VAL A 428 -5.19 0.00 30.99
N ASN A 429 -6.43 0.41 31.27
CA ASN A 429 -6.89 0.62 32.64
C ASN A 429 -7.23 -0.76 33.25
N LEU A 430 -6.42 -1.21 34.21
CA LEU A 430 -6.53 -2.55 34.79
C LEU A 430 -7.82 -2.77 35.60
N GLU A 431 -8.41 -1.71 36.15
CA GLU A 431 -9.66 -1.81 36.92
C GLU A 431 -10.87 -2.03 36.00
N THR A 432 -10.87 -1.37 34.84
CA THR A 432 -12.00 -1.41 33.89
C THR A 432 -11.77 -2.32 32.69
N GLN A 433 -10.53 -2.79 32.50
CA GLN A 433 -10.05 -3.56 31.35
C GLN A 433 -10.31 -2.86 29.99
N LYS A 434 -10.33 -1.53 29.99
CA LYS A 434 -10.53 -0.70 28.79
C LYS A 434 -9.26 0.05 28.42
N LEU A 435 -9.12 0.38 27.14
CA LEU A 435 -8.05 1.26 26.67
C LEU A 435 -8.38 2.73 26.96
N GLU A 436 -7.36 3.47 27.40
CA GLU A 436 -7.36 4.91 27.58
C GLU A 436 -6.32 5.54 26.65
N LEU A 437 -6.71 6.58 25.91
CA LEU A 437 -5.80 7.33 25.04
C LEU A 437 -4.77 8.09 25.88
N VAL A 438 -3.49 7.92 25.56
CA VAL A 438 -2.36 8.58 26.24
C VAL A 438 -1.66 9.58 25.33
N CYS A 439 -1.56 9.28 24.04
CA CYS A 439 -0.94 10.16 23.05
C CYS A 439 -1.57 9.97 21.68
N ARG A 440 -1.66 11.04 20.89
CA ARG A 440 -2.13 11.05 19.51
C ARG A 440 -1.14 11.81 18.62
N HIS A 441 -0.79 11.23 17.48
CA HIS A 441 0.01 11.87 16.44
C HIS A 441 -0.83 12.08 15.17
N GLU A 442 -1.34 13.29 15.00
CA GLU A 442 -2.22 13.66 13.86
C GLU A 442 -1.49 13.64 12.51
N ASN A 443 -0.17 13.80 12.49
CA ASN A 443 0.58 13.95 11.25
C ASN A 443 0.59 12.69 10.38
N THR A 444 0.29 11.51 10.94
CA THR A 444 0.11 10.29 10.15
C THR A 444 -1.10 10.38 9.21
N MET A 445 -2.01 11.33 9.43
CA MET A 445 -3.19 11.52 8.59
C MET A 445 -2.87 12.09 7.20
N ASN A 446 -1.72 12.73 7.03
CA ASN A 446 -1.32 13.30 5.74
C ASN A 446 -0.45 12.34 4.91
N VAL A 447 -0.16 11.15 5.44
CA VAL A 447 0.75 10.20 4.81
C VAL A 447 -0.03 9.25 3.90
N PRO A 448 0.36 9.09 2.63
CA PRO A 448 -0.26 8.14 1.72
C PRO A 448 -0.36 6.73 2.31
N TYR A 449 -1.51 6.09 2.10
CA TYR A 449 -1.85 4.73 2.57
C TYR A 449 -1.96 4.52 4.09
N PHE A 450 -1.58 5.48 4.94
CA PHE A 450 -1.59 5.27 6.40
C PHE A 450 -2.99 5.00 6.98
N HIS A 451 -4.05 5.48 6.35
CA HIS A 451 -5.44 5.13 6.72
C HIS A 451 -5.74 3.62 6.64
N LYS A 452 -4.98 2.86 5.85
CA LYS A 452 -5.10 1.39 5.74
C LYS A 452 -4.16 0.63 6.67
N VAL A 453 -3.16 1.30 7.25
CA VAL A 453 -2.09 0.67 8.02
C VAL A 453 -2.61 0.03 9.31
N ARG A 454 -2.05 -1.14 9.64
CA ARG A 454 -2.26 -1.90 10.86
C ARG A 454 -0.90 -2.37 11.39
N GLY A 455 -0.84 -2.64 12.69
CA GLY A 455 0.37 -3.16 13.32
C GLY A 455 0.76 -4.55 12.82
N SER A 456 2.06 -4.79 12.61
CA SER A 456 2.59 -6.11 12.24
C SER A 456 3.51 -6.66 13.31
N SER A 457 4.77 -6.23 13.39
CA SER A 457 5.73 -6.69 14.39
C SER A 457 5.79 -5.76 15.60
N ILE A 458 6.55 -6.14 16.62
CA ILE A 458 7.04 -5.19 17.63
C ILE A 458 8.04 -4.21 17.01
N PHE A 459 8.32 -3.14 17.75
CA PHE A 459 9.35 -2.15 17.41
C PHE A 459 10.63 -2.45 18.18
N ILE A 460 11.75 -2.55 17.47
CA ILE A 460 13.07 -2.82 18.05
C ILE A 460 13.93 -1.56 18.02
N ASN A 461 14.81 -1.41 18.99
CA ASN A 461 15.77 -0.32 19.02
C ASN A 461 16.89 -0.57 18.00
N VAL A 462 17.09 0.37 17.08
CA VAL A 462 18.10 0.27 15.99
C VAL A 462 19.17 1.38 16.06
N SER A 463 19.20 2.14 17.15
CA SER A 463 20.03 3.34 17.26
C SER A 463 21.53 3.11 17.10
N ASN A 464 22.15 3.95 16.27
CA ASN A 464 23.60 4.07 16.08
C ASN A 464 24.14 5.46 16.55
N GLY A 465 23.37 6.23 17.34
CA GLY A 465 23.67 7.63 17.69
C GLY A 465 22.99 8.13 18.98
N THR A 466 23.01 9.45 19.21
CA THR A 466 22.55 10.12 20.46
C THR A 466 21.03 10.18 20.65
N LEU A 467 20.24 10.09 19.58
CA LEU A 467 18.78 9.96 19.64
C LEU A 467 18.39 8.51 19.35
N GLY A 468 17.58 7.92 20.23
CA GLY A 468 17.07 6.57 20.03
C GLY A 468 16.05 6.51 18.89
N GLU A 469 16.20 5.56 17.97
CA GLU A 469 15.22 5.26 16.92
C GLU A 469 14.75 3.82 17.06
N LEU A 470 13.44 3.64 16.98
CA LEU A 470 12.78 2.34 16.95
C LEU A 470 12.34 2.04 15.52
N VAL A 471 12.45 0.80 15.08
CA VAL A 471 11.94 0.35 13.77
C VAL A 471 11.07 -0.88 13.94
N GLY A 472 9.96 -0.92 13.20
CA GLY A 472 9.04 -2.04 13.19
C GLY A 472 8.35 -2.20 11.84
N VAL A 473 7.74 -3.37 11.64
CA VAL A 473 6.97 -3.70 10.45
C VAL A 473 5.50 -3.36 10.70
N VAL A 474 4.90 -2.69 9.74
CA VAL A 474 3.45 -2.49 9.65
C VAL A 474 2.95 -3.14 8.36
N HIS A 475 1.64 -3.41 8.27
CA HIS A 475 1.05 -3.96 7.07
C HIS A 475 -0.31 -3.34 6.77
N PHE A 476 -0.77 -3.55 5.54
CA PHE A 476 -2.13 -3.24 5.11
C PHE A 476 -2.51 -4.15 3.95
N SER A 477 -3.76 -4.08 3.51
CA SER A 477 -4.25 -4.94 2.44
C SER A 477 -5.19 -4.23 1.47
N GLU A 478 -5.22 -4.71 0.23
CA GLU A 478 -6.25 -4.38 -0.76
C GLU A 478 -7.29 -5.50 -0.83
N ASP A 479 -8.58 -5.14 -0.89
CA ASP A 479 -9.72 -6.07 -0.90
C ASP A 479 -9.96 -6.73 -2.27
N THR A 480 -8.89 -7.31 -2.82
CA THR A 480 -8.91 -8.16 -4.01
C THR A 480 -9.30 -9.60 -3.66
N LYS A 481 -9.51 -10.45 -4.67
CA LYS A 481 -9.76 -11.89 -4.50
C LYS A 481 -8.69 -12.71 -5.24
N PRO A 482 -7.70 -13.32 -4.55
CA PRO A 482 -7.46 -13.28 -3.10
C PRO A 482 -6.99 -11.90 -2.63
N ARG A 483 -7.13 -11.63 -1.32
CA ARG A 483 -6.67 -10.39 -0.68
C ARG A 483 -5.14 -10.27 -0.84
N GLN A 484 -4.67 -9.05 -1.09
CA GLN A 484 -3.24 -8.76 -1.26
C GLN A 484 -2.74 -7.97 -0.06
N TYR A 485 -1.69 -8.45 0.58
CA TYR A 485 -1.04 -7.81 1.73
C TYR A 485 0.26 -7.14 1.28
N TYR A 486 0.49 -5.96 1.83
CA TYR A 486 1.68 -5.15 1.62
C TYR A 486 2.23 -4.72 2.99
N HIS A 487 3.54 -4.53 3.04
CA HIS A 487 4.29 -4.22 4.25
C HIS A 487 5.06 -2.90 4.08
N MET A 488 5.34 -2.26 5.21
CA MET A 488 6.24 -1.10 5.29
C MET A 488 7.07 -1.22 6.56
N LEU A 489 8.30 -0.71 6.52
CA LEU A 489 9.03 -0.36 7.73
C LEU A 489 8.59 1.03 8.17
N VAL A 490 8.39 1.21 9.47
CA VAL A 490 8.14 2.50 10.10
C VAL A 490 9.19 2.70 11.16
N SER A 491 9.70 3.92 11.27
CA SER A 491 10.55 4.33 12.38
C SER A 491 9.90 5.37 13.27
N LEU A 492 10.14 5.24 14.57
CA LEU A 492 9.61 6.10 15.62
C LEU A 492 10.77 6.63 16.46
N GLU A 493 10.62 7.84 16.97
CA GLU A 493 11.52 8.37 18.00
C GLU A 493 11.29 7.60 19.31
N LYS A 494 12.37 7.14 19.96
CA LYS A 494 12.29 6.13 21.02
C LYS A 494 11.49 6.54 22.26
N ASP A 495 11.56 7.81 22.66
CA ASP A 495 11.02 8.23 23.96
C ASP A 495 9.59 8.79 23.83
N THR A 496 9.31 9.46 22.72
CA THR A 496 8.02 10.09 22.40
C THR A 496 7.14 9.24 21.50
N PHE A 497 7.71 8.22 20.84
CA PHE A 497 7.06 7.42 19.79
C PHE A 497 6.56 8.25 18.60
N LYS A 498 7.07 9.48 18.44
CA LYS A 498 6.77 10.32 17.28
C LYS A 498 7.18 9.59 16.01
N PRO A 499 6.29 9.42 15.01
CA PRO A 499 6.66 8.87 13.72
C PRO A 499 7.74 9.72 13.04
N LEU A 500 8.78 9.08 12.52
CA LEU A 500 9.91 9.76 11.89
C LEU A 500 9.92 9.50 10.39
N ARG A 501 10.09 8.23 10.01
CA ARG A 501 10.26 7.81 8.62
C ARG A 501 9.54 6.51 8.31
N TYR A 502 9.37 6.23 7.03
CA TYR A 502 8.85 4.95 6.55
C TYR A 502 9.50 4.55 5.21
N SER A 503 9.46 3.26 4.92
CA SER A 503 10.01 2.70 3.67
C SER A 503 9.01 2.78 2.51
N GLU A 504 9.47 2.45 1.31
CA GLU A 504 8.59 1.98 0.25
C GLU A 504 7.71 0.79 0.71
N THR A 505 6.60 0.60 0.02
CA THR A 505 5.76 -0.58 0.22
C THR A 505 6.47 -1.79 -0.35
N PHE A 506 6.35 -2.96 0.28
CA PHE A 506 6.96 -4.19 -0.21
C PHE A 506 6.11 -5.43 0.10
N TYR A 507 6.42 -6.51 -0.60
CA TYR A 507 5.94 -7.86 -0.29
C TYR A 507 7.12 -8.83 -0.27
N PHE A 508 6.96 -9.94 0.45
CA PHE A 508 8.06 -10.85 0.75
C PHE A 508 8.29 -11.86 -0.38
N GLN A 509 7.30 -12.71 -0.66
CA GLN A 509 7.46 -13.83 -1.60
C GLN A 509 6.52 -13.72 -2.79
N HIS A 510 5.32 -13.17 -2.61
CA HIS A 510 4.33 -12.98 -3.65
C HIS A 510 3.29 -11.94 -3.27
N ILE A 511 2.59 -11.41 -4.28
CA ILE A 511 1.39 -10.60 -4.09
C ILE A 511 0.24 -11.53 -3.66
N GLY A 512 -0.17 -11.43 -2.39
CA GLY A 512 -1.17 -12.31 -1.79
C GLY A 512 -1.19 -12.16 -0.27
N VAL A 513 -1.68 -13.19 0.43
CA VAL A 513 -1.71 -13.20 1.90
C VAL A 513 -0.33 -13.54 2.44
N GLU A 514 0.30 -12.59 3.13
CA GLU A 514 1.57 -12.73 3.82
C GLU A 514 1.48 -12.04 5.19
N PHE A 515 2.04 -12.66 6.23
CA PHE A 515 2.05 -12.11 7.59
C PHE A 515 3.45 -12.11 8.16
N CYS A 516 3.81 -11.03 8.85
CA CYS A 516 5.12 -10.84 9.47
C CYS A 516 4.92 -10.27 10.89
N THR A 517 5.02 -11.10 11.91
CA THR A 517 4.92 -10.69 13.32
C THR A 517 6.28 -10.59 14.01
N GLY A 518 7.32 -11.19 13.43
CA GLY A 518 8.69 -11.16 13.94
C GLY A 518 9.60 -10.31 13.07
N PHE A 519 10.41 -9.49 13.72
CA PHE A 519 11.34 -8.57 13.07
C PHE A 519 12.58 -8.38 13.95
N TRP A 520 13.75 -8.45 13.34
CA TRP A 520 15.03 -8.15 13.97
C TRP A 520 15.94 -7.38 13.02
N LYS A 521 16.90 -6.63 13.57
CA LYS A 521 17.97 -5.99 12.82
C LYS A 521 19.30 -6.49 13.37
N ASN A 522 20.06 -7.17 12.52
CA ASN A 522 21.42 -7.59 12.84
C ASN A 522 22.40 -6.82 11.96
N LYS A 523 23.13 -5.86 12.55
CA LYS A 523 24.07 -5.00 11.81
C LYS A 523 23.40 -4.35 10.59
N ASP A 524 23.80 -4.71 9.38
CA ASP A 524 23.30 -4.16 8.11
C ASP A 524 22.25 -5.07 7.44
N GLU A 525 21.64 -5.97 8.20
CA GLU A 525 20.59 -6.87 7.73
C GLU A 525 19.30 -6.71 8.54
N TYR A 526 18.18 -6.65 7.83
CA TYR A 526 16.86 -6.90 8.39
C TYR A 526 16.52 -8.37 8.30
N ILE A 527 15.93 -8.90 9.37
CA ILE A 527 15.49 -10.28 9.50
C ILE A 527 14.00 -10.30 9.80
N PHE A 528 13.24 -11.04 9.00
CA PHE A 528 11.78 -11.14 9.09
C PHE A 528 11.36 -12.58 9.26
N TRP A 529 10.39 -12.85 10.14
CA TRP A 529 9.76 -14.17 10.24
C TRP A 529 8.35 -14.11 9.64
N VAL A 530 8.22 -14.68 8.44
CA VAL A 530 7.05 -14.50 7.60
C VAL A 530 6.34 -15.81 7.32
N SER A 531 5.02 -15.76 7.17
CA SER A 531 4.23 -16.87 6.61
C SER A 531 3.56 -16.46 5.30
N LYS A 532 3.38 -17.46 4.43
CA LYS A 532 2.69 -17.35 3.15
C LYS A 532 1.36 -18.07 3.26
N LYS A 533 0.25 -17.32 3.17
CA LYS A 533 -1.12 -17.86 3.27
C LYS A 533 -1.35 -18.61 4.59
N ASP A 534 -0.90 -18.03 5.70
CA ASP A 534 -0.91 -18.63 7.04
C ASP A 534 -0.14 -19.95 7.18
N ARG A 535 0.80 -20.22 6.26
CA ARG A 535 1.64 -21.43 6.30
C ARG A 535 3.05 -21.19 5.77
N ASN A 536 3.87 -22.24 5.70
CA ASN A 536 5.17 -22.24 5.03
C ASN A 536 6.09 -21.15 5.58
N THR A 537 6.25 -21.15 6.90
CA THR A 537 7.02 -20.12 7.62
C THR A 537 8.46 -20.14 7.19
N CYS A 538 9.02 -18.95 7.03
CA CYS A 538 10.44 -18.80 6.77
C CYS A 538 11.00 -17.52 7.37
N MET A 539 12.29 -17.57 7.67
CA MET A 539 13.09 -16.39 7.94
C MET A 539 13.57 -15.81 6.61
N ILE A 540 13.40 -14.50 6.42
CA ILE A 540 13.88 -13.74 5.28
C ILE A 540 14.91 -12.73 5.77
N THR A 541 16.08 -12.70 5.12
CA THR A 541 17.16 -11.77 5.42
C THR A 541 17.43 -10.89 4.22
N VAL A 542 17.47 -9.57 4.44
CA VAL A 542 17.61 -8.52 3.43
C VAL A 542 18.58 -7.45 3.91
N ASN A 543 19.41 -6.90 3.04
CA ASN A 543 20.29 -5.79 3.43
C ASN A 543 19.45 -4.53 3.74
N VAL A 544 19.85 -3.74 4.75
CA VAL A 544 19.11 -2.53 5.15
C VAL A 544 18.96 -1.50 4.02
N ASP A 545 19.90 -1.46 3.07
CA ASP A 545 19.86 -0.57 1.91
C ASP A 545 18.84 -0.99 0.85
N GLU A 546 18.36 -2.24 0.86
CA GLU A 546 17.30 -2.70 -0.04
C GLU A 546 15.91 -2.24 0.42
N ILE A 547 15.74 -1.90 1.69
CA ILE A 547 14.47 -1.38 2.26
C ILE A 547 14.77 -0.11 3.06
N PRO A 548 15.20 0.99 2.40
CA PRO A 548 15.55 2.21 3.09
C PRO A 548 14.31 2.90 3.66
N LEU A 549 14.47 3.54 4.83
CA LEU A 549 13.48 4.46 5.39
C LEU A 549 13.58 5.81 4.66
N CYS A 550 12.99 5.87 3.46
CA CYS A 550 13.20 6.92 2.47
C CYS A 550 12.16 8.04 2.47
N PHE A 551 11.05 7.88 3.19
CA PHE A 551 10.02 8.90 3.33
C PHE A 551 9.95 9.42 4.76
N GLU A 552 9.63 10.70 4.91
CA GLU A 552 9.47 11.36 6.21
C GLU A 552 7.99 11.62 6.47
N PHE A 553 7.59 11.57 7.74
CA PHE A 553 6.24 11.99 8.16
C PHE A 553 6.08 13.53 8.22
N PHE A 554 7.19 14.27 8.15
CA PHE A 554 7.29 15.71 8.42
C PHE A 554 8.15 16.42 7.37
#